data_AF-H2CEU1-F1
#
_entry.id   AF-H2CEU1-F1
#
_cell.length_a   1.000
_cell.length_b   1.000
_cell.length_c   1.000
_cell.angle_alpha   90.00
_cell.angle_beta   90.00
_cell.angle_gamma   90.00
#
_symmetry.space_group_name_H-M   'P 1'
#
loop_
_entity.id
_entity.type
_entity.pdbx_description
1 polymer ?
#
loop_
_entity_poly.entity_id
_entity_poly.type
_entity_poly.pdbx_seq_one_letter_code
_entity_poly.pdbx_strand_id
1 'polypeptide(L)'
;MYLIRMKRKLFFIAPLLFLSSLLVAQSPPRHTLRIGPTVMHAPKGWRPATAQRREFDFGEHRLIVFSRSFSRGDLCYVEIVRRPASKASPKSEEQTAEKDAHTENPRSERASQTEKIGEAVDLIEHHLYYKGSIQRQVHLHAFSDGWQGLFLIPPDQNGDTYLTWTQKVKADTRKDVFHLPVHLKSFPESKSVLPFAKEFVDPDKSKAAVLAKRLEEERAMKGRAFSHRSAWAFTNELSHPRDMHYITSPFYASRLNQRYKDEGGKRTYLPPVRSIHRGLDFRGVTGAPIFAIAPGTVVLAHDMHFEGGFTLVDHGNGIFTGYMHQHRIHVKVGDTVKAGQLIGDVGATGMVTGAHLHLAIWVQGIPGDPLSLLSLPLR
;
A
#
# COMPACT_ATOMS: atom_id res chain seq x y z
N MET A 1 15.71 69.73 -0.46
CA MET A 1 17.17 69.48 -0.30
C MET A 1 17.34 67.96 -0.21
N TYR A 2 17.84 67.19 -1.17
CA TYR A 2 18.86 67.42 -2.19
C TYR A 2 18.57 66.58 -3.45
N LEU A 3 19.08 67.06 -4.60
CA LEU A 3 18.91 66.61 -5.98
C LEU A 3 19.70 65.32 -6.35
N ILE A 4 19.13 64.51 -7.24
CA ILE A 4 19.63 64.05 -8.56
C ILE A 4 21.15 63.82 -8.75
N ARG A 5 21.57 62.62 -9.22
CA ARG A 5 22.34 62.45 -10.49
C ARG A 5 22.48 61.00 -11.00
N MET A 6 22.19 60.84 -12.29
CA MET A 6 22.43 59.68 -13.16
C MET A 6 23.92 59.32 -13.33
N LYS A 7 24.22 58.07 -13.72
CA LYS A 7 24.95 57.75 -14.98
C LYS A 7 24.95 56.25 -15.31
N ARG A 8 24.51 55.95 -16.54
CA ARG A 8 24.74 54.71 -17.29
C ARG A 8 26.24 54.54 -17.59
N LYS A 9 26.74 53.29 -17.64
CA LYS A 9 27.74 52.83 -18.62
C LYS A 9 27.52 51.36 -18.93
N LEU A 10 27.68 51.04 -20.21
CA LEU A 10 27.38 49.80 -20.92
C LEU A 10 28.70 49.26 -21.49
N PHE A 11 28.76 47.94 -21.69
CA PHE A 11 29.72 47.13 -22.46
C PHE A 11 31.12 46.85 -21.90
N PHE A 12 31.43 45.57 -21.69
CA PHE A 12 32.36 44.80 -22.55
C PHE A 12 32.07 43.28 -22.47
N ILE A 13 32.20 42.63 -23.62
CA ILE A 13 31.98 41.21 -23.94
C ILE A 13 33.31 40.46 -23.78
N ALA A 14 33.32 39.25 -23.19
CA ALA A 14 34.08 38.09 -23.71
C ALA A 14 33.72 36.77 -22.97
N PRO A 15 33.82 35.60 -23.64
CA PRO A 15 33.22 34.33 -23.21
C PRO A 15 34.25 33.29 -22.75
N LEU A 16 33.92 32.44 -21.77
CA LEU A 16 34.63 31.18 -21.49
C LEU A 16 33.63 30.19 -20.85
N LEU A 17 33.14 29.24 -21.63
CA LEU A 17 33.56 27.83 -21.68
C LEU A 17 33.22 27.00 -20.43
N PHE A 18 32.28 26.07 -20.66
CA PHE A 18 32.12 24.74 -20.06
C PHE A 18 32.33 24.59 -18.54
N LEU A 19 31.21 24.33 -17.85
CA LEU A 19 31.15 23.19 -16.94
C LEU A 19 29.75 22.57 -17.04
N SER A 20 29.68 21.45 -17.75
CA SER A 20 28.55 20.53 -17.69
C SER A 20 28.51 19.95 -16.28
N SER A 21 27.67 20.53 -15.41
CA SER A 21 27.33 19.92 -14.14
C SER A 21 26.49 18.68 -14.44
N LEU A 22 27.15 17.52 -14.53
CA LEU A 22 26.49 16.24 -14.32
C LEU A 22 25.78 16.35 -12.96
N LEU A 23 24.45 16.40 -13.00
CA LEU A 23 23.64 16.15 -11.83
C LEU A 23 23.82 14.67 -11.52
N VAL A 24 24.86 14.34 -10.75
CA VAL A 24 24.96 13.04 -10.10
C VAL A 24 23.77 12.97 -9.16
N ALA A 25 22.73 12.25 -9.58
CA ALA A 25 21.66 11.83 -8.70
C ALA A 25 22.32 11.05 -7.56
N GLN A 26 22.54 11.73 -6.42
CA GLN A 26 23.03 11.10 -5.22
C GLN A 26 21.95 10.10 -4.79
N SER A 27 22.20 8.82 -5.04
CA SER A 27 21.39 7.74 -4.48
C SER A 27 21.28 7.96 -2.98
N PRO A 28 20.08 8.13 -2.41
CA PRO A 28 19.92 8.33 -0.99
C PRO A 28 20.44 7.09 -0.23
N PRO A 29 20.94 7.25 1.01
CA PRO A 29 21.49 6.15 1.77
C PRO A 29 20.40 5.12 2.06
N ARG A 30 20.45 3.97 1.38
CA ARG A 30 19.54 2.85 1.64
C ARG A 30 20.09 2.01 2.79
N HIS A 31 19.52 2.17 3.97
CA HIS A 31 19.69 1.16 5.02
C HIS A 31 18.71 0.03 4.74
N THR A 32 19.23 -1.14 4.38
CA THR A 32 18.41 -2.33 4.12
C THR A 32 18.32 -3.16 5.40
N LEU A 33 17.11 -3.54 5.78
CA LEU A 33 16.82 -4.38 6.94
C LEU A 33 15.89 -5.53 6.55
N ARG A 34 16.06 -6.70 7.20
CA ARG A 34 15.20 -7.87 6.99
C ARG A 34 14.13 -7.96 8.09
N ILE A 35 12.88 -8.13 7.68
CA ILE A 35 11.72 -8.31 8.55
C ILE A 35 11.09 -9.65 8.17
N GLY A 36 11.53 -10.71 8.84
CA GLY A 36 11.26 -12.07 8.36
C GLY A 36 11.82 -12.27 6.93
N PRO A 37 11.02 -12.76 5.97
CA PRO A 37 11.45 -12.94 4.59
C PRO A 37 11.53 -11.62 3.79
N THR A 38 10.98 -10.52 4.29
CA THR A 38 10.88 -9.25 3.57
C THR A 38 12.12 -8.38 3.72
N VAL A 39 12.65 -7.90 2.60
CA VAL A 39 13.71 -6.91 2.49
C VAL A 39 13.09 -5.52 2.47
N MET A 40 13.53 -4.65 3.38
CA MET A 40 12.98 -3.31 3.54
C MET A 40 14.08 -2.25 3.45
N HIS A 41 13.94 -1.30 2.52
CA HIS A 41 14.77 -0.11 2.45
C HIS A 41 14.21 0.99 3.34
N ALA A 42 14.99 1.48 4.30
CA ALA A 42 14.51 2.39 5.34
C ALA A 42 15.47 3.56 5.63
N PRO A 43 14.97 4.68 6.17
CA PRO A 43 15.79 5.73 6.76
C PRO A 43 16.68 5.23 7.90
N LYS A 44 17.80 5.91 8.11
CA LYS A 44 18.71 5.62 9.22
C LYS A 44 17.97 5.71 10.57
N GLY A 45 18.13 4.69 11.40
CA GLY A 45 17.59 4.66 12.77
C GLY A 45 16.09 4.35 12.87
N TRP A 46 15.37 4.28 11.74
CA TRP A 46 13.99 3.83 11.73
C TRP A 46 13.89 2.34 11.41
N ARG A 47 12.95 1.66 12.07
CA ARG A 47 12.57 0.28 11.79
C ARG A 47 11.05 0.17 11.86
N PRO A 48 10.42 -0.65 11.00
CA PRO A 48 8.99 -0.91 11.13
C PRO A 48 8.72 -1.76 12.37
N ALA A 49 7.47 -1.73 12.82
CA ALA A 49 6.99 -2.64 13.86
C ALA A 49 7.05 -4.09 13.36
N THR A 50 7.30 -5.03 14.27
CA THR A 50 7.17 -6.46 13.99
C THR A 50 5.69 -6.83 13.91
N ALA A 51 5.27 -7.44 12.81
CA ALA A 51 3.91 -7.95 12.70
C ALA A 51 3.63 -9.04 13.74
N GLN A 52 2.43 -9.00 14.31
CA GLN A 52 1.85 -10.08 15.08
C GLN A 52 1.34 -11.19 14.15
N ARG A 53 1.33 -12.43 14.65
CA ARG A 53 0.97 -13.64 13.91
C ARG A 53 -0.16 -14.39 14.61
N ARG A 54 -1.12 -14.89 13.84
CA ARG A 54 -2.18 -15.82 14.27
C ARG A 54 -2.23 -17.01 13.32
N GLU A 55 -2.48 -18.19 13.86
CA GLU A 55 -2.50 -19.44 13.09
C GLU A 55 -3.78 -20.21 13.35
N PHE A 56 -4.31 -20.82 12.30
CA PHE A 56 -5.48 -21.68 12.36
C PHE A 56 -5.22 -22.91 11.51
N ASP A 57 -5.19 -24.09 12.14
CA ASP A 57 -5.07 -25.37 11.43
C ASP A 57 -6.46 -25.82 10.96
N PHE A 58 -6.56 -26.26 9.71
CA PHE A 58 -7.79 -26.81 9.15
C PHE A 58 -7.47 -27.84 8.06
N GLY A 59 -7.94 -29.07 8.24
CA GLY A 59 -7.61 -30.18 7.33
C GLY A 59 -6.08 -30.36 7.21
N GLU A 60 -5.60 -30.43 5.97
CA GLU A 60 -4.17 -30.49 5.64
C GLU A 60 -3.49 -29.13 5.54
N HIS A 61 -4.20 -28.04 5.79
CA HIS A 61 -3.71 -26.68 5.62
C HIS A 61 -3.62 -25.91 6.94
N ARG A 62 -2.86 -24.83 6.90
CA ARG A 62 -2.75 -23.84 7.96
C ARG A 62 -2.95 -22.46 7.37
N LEU A 63 -3.85 -21.68 7.97
CA LEU A 63 -4.04 -20.26 7.71
C LEU A 63 -3.17 -19.49 8.69
N ILE A 64 -2.25 -18.70 8.18
CA ILE A 64 -1.41 -17.79 8.95
C ILE A 64 -1.86 -16.38 8.60
N VAL A 65 -2.18 -15.58 9.61
CA VAL A 65 -2.56 -14.17 9.44
C VAL A 65 -1.53 -13.31 10.16
N PHE A 66 -0.97 -12.36 9.42
CA PHE A 66 -0.05 -11.35 9.92
C PHE A 66 -0.73 -9.99 9.90
N SER A 67 -0.53 -9.21 10.95
CA SER A 67 -0.96 -7.81 11.00
C SER A 67 -0.02 -7.04 11.91
N ARG A 68 0.13 -5.74 11.69
CA ARG A 68 0.94 -4.89 12.58
C ARG A 68 0.49 -5.02 14.03
N SER A 69 -0.82 -4.94 14.24
CA SER A 69 -1.40 -4.97 15.59
C SER A 69 -2.83 -5.52 15.66
N PHE A 70 -3.37 -6.09 14.57
CA PHE A 70 -4.78 -6.51 14.47
C PHE A 70 -5.76 -5.41 14.91
N SER A 71 -5.41 -4.16 14.65
CA SER A 71 -6.20 -2.99 15.01
C SER A 71 -6.96 -2.44 13.81
N ARG A 72 -8.01 -1.66 14.07
CA ARG A 72 -8.75 -0.96 13.02
C ARG A 72 -7.82 -0.13 12.13
N GLY A 73 -7.95 -0.27 10.82
CA GLY A 73 -7.12 0.38 9.82
C GLY A 73 -5.83 -0.37 9.46
N ASP A 74 -5.50 -1.47 10.13
CA ASP A 74 -4.33 -2.29 9.76
C ASP A 74 -4.61 -3.11 8.50
N LEU A 75 -3.54 -3.30 7.72
CA LEU A 75 -3.50 -4.32 6.67
C LEU A 75 -3.19 -5.67 7.32
N CYS A 76 -3.75 -6.71 6.73
CA CYS A 76 -3.56 -8.10 7.12
C CYS A 76 -3.06 -8.90 5.93
N TYR A 77 -1.90 -9.54 6.09
CA TYR A 77 -1.34 -10.47 5.12
C TYR A 77 -1.70 -11.90 5.53
N VAL A 78 -2.20 -12.69 4.59
CA VAL A 78 -2.58 -14.09 4.83
C VAL A 78 -1.72 -15.03 4.02
N GLU A 79 -1.42 -16.17 4.62
CA GLU A 79 -0.82 -17.32 3.95
C GLU A 79 -1.66 -18.55 4.25
N ILE A 80 -1.95 -19.34 3.23
CA ILE A 80 -2.54 -20.67 3.35
C ILE A 80 -1.51 -21.65 2.84
N VAL A 81 -0.90 -22.41 3.75
CA VAL A 81 0.18 -23.36 3.43
C VAL A 81 -0.25 -24.77 3.79
N ARG A 82 0.32 -25.77 3.11
CA ARG A 82 0.14 -27.17 3.52
C ARG A 82 0.89 -27.42 4.82
N ARG A 83 0.25 -28.13 5.75
CA ARG A 83 0.89 -28.53 7.01
C ARG A 83 2.02 -29.52 6.69
N PRO A 84 3.17 -29.44 7.39
CA PRO A 84 4.14 -30.51 7.35
C PRO A 84 3.43 -31.81 7.76
N ALA A 85 3.67 -32.91 7.04
CA ALA A 85 3.20 -34.22 7.47
C ALA A 85 3.62 -34.42 8.92
N SER A 86 2.68 -34.78 9.81
CA SER A 86 3.05 -35.11 11.17
C SER A 86 4.09 -36.23 11.07
N LYS A 87 5.29 -36.02 11.62
CA LYS A 87 6.16 -37.15 11.89
C LYS A 87 5.34 -38.03 12.82
N ALA A 88 4.86 -39.16 12.31
CA ALA A 88 4.31 -40.19 13.17
C ALA A 88 5.38 -40.45 14.23
N SER A 89 5.04 -40.22 15.50
CA SER A 89 5.86 -40.74 16.59
C SER A 89 6.10 -42.21 16.29
N PRO A 90 7.36 -42.71 16.33
CA PRO A 90 7.59 -44.12 16.12
C PRO A 90 6.80 -44.84 17.22
N LYS A 91 5.75 -45.55 16.83
CA LYS A 91 5.18 -46.59 17.67
C LYS A 91 6.32 -47.53 17.98
N SER A 92 6.56 -47.74 19.27
CA SER A 92 7.45 -48.76 19.78
C SER A 92 6.92 -50.12 19.31
N GLU A 93 7.38 -50.58 18.16
CA GLU A 93 7.25 -51.97 17.75
C GLU A 93 8.49 -52.71 18.24
N GLU A 94 8.28 -53.34 19.40
CA GLU A 94 9.05 -54.45 19.90
C GLU A 94 8.83 -55.64 18.96
N GLN A 95 9.83 -55.98 18.14
CA GLN A 95 9.86 -57.25 17.41
C GLN A 95 11.26 -57.87 17.49
N THR A 96 11.27 -58.99 18.22
CA THR A 96 12.25 -60.07 18.24
C THR A 96 12.47 -60.69 16.86
N ALA A 97 13.67 -61.27 16.70
CA ALA A 97 14.22 -62.17 15.67
C ALA A 97 13.20 -62.93 14.78
N GLU A 98 13.50 -63.30 13.53
CA GLU A 98 14.67 -64.06 13.09
C GLU A 98 14.75 -64.13 11.55
N LYS A 99 15.90 -64.57 11.06
CA LYS A 99 16.33 -64.73 9.67
C LYS A 99 15.45 -65.69 8.86
N ASP A 100 15.32 -65.44 7.55
CA ASP A 100 15.87 -66.34 6.54
C ASP A 100 15.89 -65.73 5.13
N ALA A 101 16.96 -66.06 4.41
CA ALA A 101 17.27 -65.61 3.07
C ALA A 101 16.63 -66.54 2.03
N HIS A 102 16.12 -65.99 0.93
CA HIS A 102 16.30 -66.59 -0.40
C HIS A 102 16.11 -65.57 -1.52
N THR A 103 17.02 -65.70 -2.48
CA THR A 103 17.19 -65.00 -3.75
C THR A 103 16.00 -65.12 -4.69
N GLU A 104 15.67 -64.04 -5.41
CA GLU A 104 15.69 -64.00 -6.88
C GLU A 104 15.31 -62.61 -7.43
N ASN A 105 15.92 -62.27 -8.56
CA ASN A 105 15.74 -61.05 -9.36
C ASN A 105 15.09 -61.48 -10.68
N PRO A 106 14.11 -60.76 -11.23
CA PRO A 106 14.43 -60.17 -12.52
C PRO A 106 13.92 -58.74 -12.74
N ARG A 107 14.74 -58.07 -13.55
CA ARG A 107 14.57 -56.78 -14.20
C ARG A 107 13.30 -56.69 -15.07
N SER A 108 12.89 -55.42 -15.20
CA SER A 108 12.37 -54.73 -16.39
C SER A 108 10.94 -55.02 -16.85
N GLU A 109 10.00 -54.25 -16.30
CA GLU A 109 8.88 -53.71 -17.07
C GLU A 109 8.94 -52.18 -17.02
N ARG A 110 9.58 -51.59 -18.03
CA ARG A 110 9.61 -50.15 -18.26
C ARG A 110 9.40 -49.94 -19.76
N ALA A 111 8.14 -49.82 -20.18
CA ALA A 111 7.71 -49.06 -21.37
C ALA A 111 6.24 -49.34 -21.71
N SER A 112 5.31 -48.66 -21.03
CA SER A 112 3.96 -48.38 -21.57
C SER A 112 3.18 -47.38 -20.70
N GLN A 113 3.81 -46.28 -20.27
CA GLN A 113 3.09 -45.16 -19.67
C GLN A 113 3.67 -43.84 -20.19
N THR A 114 3.56 -43.63 -21.49
CA THR A 114 3.82 -42.34 -22.15
C THR A 114 2.53 -41.69 -22.66
N GLU A 115 1.37 -42.20 -22.26
CA GLU A 115 0.07 -41.65 -22.64
C GLU A 115 -0.88 -41.70 -21.44
N LYS A 116 -0.90 -40.58 -20.68
CA LYS A 116 -1.98 -40.05 -19.82
C LYS A 116 -1.41 -38.99 -18.88
N ILE A 117 -0.89 -37.90 -19.45
CA ILE A 117 -0.74 -36.63 -18.72
C ILE A 117 -1.72 -35.67 -19.38
N GLY A 118 -2.99 -35.87 -19.04
CA GLY A 118 -4.11 -35.15 -19.60
C GLY A 118 -5.37 -35.66 -18.95
N GLU A 119 -5.73 -35.04 -17.82
CA GLU A 119 -7.06 -34.96 -17.18
C GLU A 119 -6.98 -35.02 -15.65
N ALA A 120 -7.73 -34.09 -15.03
CA ALA A 120 -7.98 -33.89 -13.59
C ALA A 120 -6.89 -33.20 -12.76
N VAL A 121 -6.61 -31.92 -13.06
CA VAL A 121 -6.29 -30.97 -11.98
C VAL A 121 -7.64 -30.60 -11.36
N ASP A 122 -8.03 -31.27 -10.28
CA ASP A 122 -9.21 -30.90 -9.49
C ASP A 122 -9.08 -29.42 -9.10
N LEU A 123 -9.98 -28.56 -9.60
CA LEU A 123 -10.01 -27.12 -9.29
C LEU A 123 -10.41 -26.92 -7.83
N ILE A 124 -9.42 -26.86 -6.95
CA ILE A 124 -9.60 -26.44 -5.56
C ILE A 124 -9.71 -24.90 -5.55
N GLU A 125 -10.94 -24.38 -5.54
CA GLU A 125 -11.18 -22.95 -5.34
C GLU A 125 -11.15 -22.60 -3.85
N HIS A 126 -10.19 -21.78 -3.44
CA HIS A 126 -10.14 -21.21 -2.10
C HIS A 126 -10.75 -19.82 -2.11
N HIS A 127 -11.83 -19.62 -1.37
CA HIS A 127 -12.37 -18.30 -1.08
C HIS A 127 -12.13 -17.98 0.38
N LEU A 128 -11.47 -16.86 0.65
CA LEU A 128 -11.39 -16.30 1.99
C LEU A 128 -12.25 -15.04 2.01
N TYR A 129 -13.21 -14.96 2.91
CA TYR A 129 -13.99 -13.74 3.14
C TYR A 129 -13.65 -13.21 4.53
N TYR A 130 -13.47 -11.91 4.67
CA TYR A 130 -13.55 -11.29 5.99
C TYR A 130 -14.93 -10.67 6.16
N LYS A 131 -15.54 -10.91 7.32
CA LYS A 131 -16.82 -10.34 7.73
C LYS A 131 -16.63 -9.53 9.01
N GLY A 132 -16.82 -8.23 8.86
CA GLY A 132 -16.84 -7.25 9.95
C GLY A 132 -17.98 -6.26 9.73
N SER A 133 -17.70 -4.95 9.72
CA SER A 133 -18.66 -3.92 9.28
C SER A 133 -19.07 -4.07 7.81
N ILE A 134 -18.25 -4.79 7.04
CA ILE A 134 -18.47 -5.15 5.64
C ILE A 134 -18.08 -6.61 5.42
N GLN A 135 -18.57 -7.21 4.34
CA GLN A 135 -18.12 -8.52 3.85
C GLN A 135 -17.38 -8.35 2.52
N ARG A 136 -16.15 -8.86 2.45
CA ARG A 136 -15.31 -8.78 1.24
C ARG A 136 -14.53 -10.07 1.05
N GLN A 137 -14.32 -10.44 -0.20
CA GLN A 137 -13.44 -11.54 -0.58
C GLN A 137 -12.00 -11.06 -0.48
N VAL A 138 -11.12 -11.84 0.14
CA VAL A 138 -9.67 -11.69 0.04
C VAL A 138 -9.24 -12.35 -1.27
N HIS A 139 -8.68 -11.56 -2.18
CA HIS A 139 -8.13 -12.10 -3.42
C HIS A 139 -6.84 -12.86 -3.11
N LEU A 140 -6.87 -14.17 -3.32
CA LEU A 140 -5.74 -15.06 -3.11
C LEU A 140 -4.92 -15.20 -4.39
N HIS A 141 -3.61 -15.17 -4.24
CA HIS A 141 -2.62 -15.43 -5.27
C HIS A 141 -1.92 -16.76 -4.95
N ALA A 142 -1.85 -17.67 -5.92
CA ALA A 142 -1.18 -18.96 -5.74
C ALA A 142 0.35 -18.82 -5.76
N PHE A 143 1.04 -19.63 -4.96
CA PHE A 143 2.49 -19.74 -4.92
C PHE A 143 2.90 -21.22 -4.95
N SER A 144 4.20 -21.51 -4.98
CA SER A 144 4.71 -22.88 -5.11
C SER A 144 4.26 -23.83 -3.98
N ASP A 145 3.97 -23.30 -2.80
CA ASP A 145 3.66 -24.06 -1.57
C ASP A 145 2.34 -23.65 -0.90
N GLY A 146 1.51 -22.85 -1.56
CA GLY A 146 0.26 -22.37 -0.97
C GLY A 146 -0.37 -21.16 -1.67
N TRP A 147 -1.11 -20.37 -0.90
CA TRP A 147 -1.76 -19.14 -1.36
C TRP A 147 -1.42 -17.99 -0.43
N GLN A 148 -1.37 -16.78 -0.98
CA GLN A 148 -1.17 -15.56 -0.23
C GLN A 148 -2.20 -14.50 -0.60
N GLY A 149 -2.46 -13.56 0.29
CA GLY A 149 -3.38 -12.46 0.02
C GLY A 149 -3.25 -11.31 1.00
N LEU A 150 -3.89 -10.20 0.67
CA LEU A 150 -3.98 -9.03 1.53
C LEU A 150 -5.43 -8.62 1.71
N PHE A 151 -5.79 -8.29 2.94
CA PHE A 151 -7.05 -7.64 3.26
C PHE A 151 -6.81 -6.52 4.28
N LEU A 152 -7.87 -5.80 4.61
CA LEU A 152 -7.82 -4.67 5.54
C LEU A 152 -8.86 -4.86 6.63
N ILE A 153 -8.49 -4.60 7.88
CA ILE A 153 -9.47 -4.36 8.95
C ILE A 153 -9.98 -2.92 8.77
N PRO A 154 -11.26 -2.69 8.44
CA PRO A 154 -11.75 -1.34 8.19
C PRO A 154 -11.53 -0.42 9.39
N PRO A 155 -11.20 0.86 9.17
CA PRO A 155 -10.98 1.80 10.27
C PRO A 155 -12.27 2.11 11.06
N ASP A 156 -13.42 1.92 10.45
CA ASP A 156 -14.77 2.02 11.03
C ASP A 156 -15.34 0.68 11.53
N GLN A 157 -14.50 -0.37 11.58
CA GLN A 157 -14.88 -1.69 12.08
C GLN A 157 -15.45 -1.60 13.50
N ASN A 158 -16.61 -2.24 13.70
CA ASN A 158 -17.29 -2.38 14.98
C ASN A 158 -17.23 -3.85 15.41
N GLY A 159 -16.43 -4.15 16.43
CA GLY A 159 -16.22 -5.52 16.92
C GLY A 159 -15.25 -6.35 16.08
N ASP A 160 -15.21 -7.64 16.37
CA ASP A 160 -14.26 -8.58 15.76
C ASP A 160 -14.56 -8.86 14.28
N THR A 161 -13.59 -9.46 13.61
CA THR A 161 -13.74 -9.92 12.23
C THR A 161 -13.66 -11.44 12.18
N TYR A 162 -14.41 -12.03 11.25
CA TYR A 162 -14.38 -13.47 11.00
C TYR A 162 -13.83 -13.72 9.61
N LEU A 163 -12.87 -14.63 9.52
CA LEU A 163 -12.35 -15.13 8.26
C LEU A 163 -13.07 -16.43 7.93
N THR A 164 -13.81 -16.43 6.82
CA THR A 164 -14.50 -17.62 6.32
C THR A 164 -13.72 -18.16 5.15
N TRP A 165 -13.16 -19.35 5.31
CA TRP A 165 -12.54 -20.10 4.22
C TRP A 165 -13.54 -21.10 3.66
N THR A 166 -13.57 -21.23 2.33
CA THR A 166 -14.40 -22.21 1.63
C THR A 166 -13.55 -22.90 0.58
N GLN A 167 -13.63 -24.23 0.57
CA GLN A 167 -13.00 -25.10 -0.40
C GLN A 167 -14.07 -25.94 -1.08
N LYS A 168 -14.13 -25.85 -2.41
CA LYS A 168 -14.96 -26.73 -3.21
C LYS A 168 -14.12 -27.91 -3.69
N VAL A 169 -14.59 -29.12 -3.44
CA VAL A 169 -14.02 -30.36 -3.96
C VAL A 169 -15.16 -31.12 -4.62
N LYS A 170 -15.24 -31.06 -5.95
CA LYS A 170 -16.36 -31.63 -6.74
C LYS A 170 -17.72 -31.06 -6.29
N ALA A 171 -18.66 -31.92 -5.87
CA ALA A 171 -19.98 -31.52 -5.38
C ALA A 171 -20.00 -31.17 -3.88
N ASP A 172 -18.89 -31.38 -3.16
CA ASP A 172 -18.79 -31.10 -1.74
C ASP A 172 -18.15 -29.74 -1.48
N THR A 173 -18.67 -29.02 -0.49
CA THR A 173 -18.18 -27.70 -0.09
C THR A 173 -17.79 -27.73 1.37
N ARG A 174 -16.49 -27.72 1.62
CA ARG A 174 -15.95 -27.55 2.97
C ARG A 174 -15.90 -26.07 3.33
N LYS A 175 -16.33 -25.75 4.55
CA LYS A 175 -16.31 -24.39 5.09
C LYS A 175 -15.69 -24.40 6.49
N ASP A 176 -14.69 -23.55 6.69
CA ASP A 176 -14.06 -23.32 7.99
C ASP A 176 -14.19 -21.82 8.33
N VAL A 177 -14.45 -21.51 9.60
CA VAL A 177 -14.61 -20.13 10.08
C VAL A 177 -13.61 -19.88 11.19
N PHE A 178 -12.80 -18.84 11.03
CA PHE A 178 -11.75 -18.44 11.95
C PHE A 178 -12.11 -17.09 12.57
N HIS A 179 -12.13 -17.05 13.89
CA HIS A 179 -12.33 -15.81 14.63
C HIS A 179 -11.01 -15.05 14.74
N LEU A 180 -11.01 -13.78 14.31
CA LEU A 180 -9.86 -12.90 14.39
C LEU A 180 -10.24 -11.68 15.27
N PRO A 181 -9.82 -11.67 16.55
CA PRO A 181 -10.09 -10.55 17.44
C PRO A 181 -9.52 -9.24 16.88
N VAL A 182 -10.32 -8.17 16.92
CA VAL A 182 -9.92 -6.84 16.42
C VAL A 182 -9.77 -5.88 17.59
N HIS A 183 -8.58 -5.29 17.73
CA HIS A 183 -8.34 -4.29 18.74
C HIS A 183 -8.96 -2.94 18.35
N LEU A 184 -9.72 -2.36 19.29
CA LEU A 184 -10.20 -1.00 19.16
C LEU A 184 -9.01 -0.03 19.18
N LYS A 185 -8.96 0.85 18.18
CA LYS A 185 -7.93 1.88 18.04
C LYS A 185 -8.58 3.25 18.09
N SER A 186 -8.19 4.08 19.06
CA SER A 186 -8.55 5.50 19.05
C SER A 186 -7.70 6.23 18.01
N PHE A 187 -8.34 7.07 17.20
CA PHE A 187 -7.65 7.93 16.25
C PHE A 187 -7.61 9.36 16.79
N PRO A 188 -6.47 10.05 16.68
CA PRO A 188 -6.33 11.37 17.28
C PRO A 188 -7.24 12.38 16.59
N GLU A 189 -7.76 13.31 17.39
CA GLU A 189 -8.58 14.41 16.89
C GLU A 189 -7.85 15.75 17.15
N SER A 190 -7.66 16.53 16.10
CA SER A 190 -7.15 17.88 16.18
C SER A 190 -8.28 18.89 16.02
N LYS A 191 -8.28 19.90 16.90
CA LYS A 191 -9.18 21.08 16.82
C LYS A 191 -8.55 22.25 16.04
N SER A 192 -7.37 22.05 15.46
CA SER A 192 -6.65 23.11 14.75
C SER A 192 -7.31 23.42 13.42
N VAL A 193 -7.65 24.69 13.21
CA VAL A 193 -8.15 25.21 11.93
C VAL A 193 -7.00 25.30 10.94
N LEU A 194 -7.13 24.64 9.79
CA LEU A 194 -6.13 24.71 8.72
C LEU A 194 -6.44 25.90 7.78
N PRO A 195 -5.48 26.82 7.56
CA PRO A 195 -5.67 27.99 6.70
C PRO A 195 -5.44 27.62 5.22
N PHE A 196 -6.36 26.86 4.63
CA PHE A 196 -6.28 26.54 3.20
C PHE A 196 -6.45 27.79 2.32
N ALA A 197 -5.79 27.78 1.15
CA ALA A 197 -5.91 28.85 0.18
C ALA A 197 -7.38 29.07 -0.26
N LYS A 198 -7.74 30.32 -0.53
CA LYS A 198 -9.12 30.73 -0.83
C LYS A 198 -9.74 29.91 -1.96
N GLU A 199 -8.95 29.57 -2.98
CA GLU A 199 -9.40 28.77 -4.12
C GLU A 199 -9.97 27.39 -3.78
N PHE A 200 -9.63 26.81 -2.62
CA PHE A 200 -10.16 25.50 -2.18
C PHE A 200 -11.38 25.61 -1.25
N VAL A 201 -11.51 26.72 -0.52
CA VAL A 201 -12.54 26.89 0.52
C VAL A 201 -13.66 27.86 0.11
N ASP A 202 -13.35 28.82 -0.75
CA ASP A 202 -14.25 29.84 -1.29
C ASP A 202 -13.77 30.25 -2.70
N PRO A 203 -13.89 29.35 -3.69
CA PRO A 203 -13.40 29.59 -5.04
C PRO A 203 -14.09 30.80 -5.70
N ASP A 204 -13.35 31.49 -6.56
CA ASP A 204 -13.87 32.58 -7.38
C ASP A 204 -15.09 32.12 -8.19
N LYS A 205 -16.25 32.70 -7.88
CA LYS A 205 -17.54 32.34 -8.51
C LYS A 205 -17.52 32.55 -10.02
N SER A 206 -16.72 33.49 -10.53
CA SER A 206 -16.59 33.71 -11.98
C SER A 206 -15.92 32.52 -12.70
N LYS A 207 -15.12 31.72 -11.99
CA LYS A 207 -14.43 30.53 -12.50
C LYS A 207 -15.15 29.23 -12.17
N ALA A 208 -16.34 29.28 -11.56
CA ALA A 208 -17.05 28.10 -11.05
C ALA A 208 -17.31 27.03 -12.13
N ALA A 209 -17.68 27.44 -13.34
CA ALA A 209 -17.93 26.50 -14.44
C ALA A 209 -16.64 25.79 -14.91
N VAL A 210 -15.52 26.52 -15.00
CA VAL A 210 -14.21 25.97 -15.37
C VAL A 210 -13.72 25.00 -14.29
N LEU A 211 -13.83 25.38 -13.03
CA LEU A 211 -13.48 24.52 -11.90
C LEU A 211 -14.35 23.26 -11.88
N ALA A 212 -15.67 23.39 -12.04
CA ALA A 212 -16.59 22.25 -12.09
C ALA A 212 -16.23 21.26 -13.20
N LYS A 213 -15.89 21.76 -14.39
CA LYS A 213 -15.43 20.93 -15.50
C LYS A 213 -14.13 20.18 -15.17
N ARG A 214 -13.12 20.89 -14.63
CA ARG A 214 -11.85 20.27 -14.19
C ARG A 214 -12.11 19.17 -13.16
N LEU A 215 -12.92 19.44 -12.15
CA LEU A 215 -13.24 18.46 -11.10
C LEU A 215 -13.95 17.24 -11.65
N GLU A 216 -14.80 17.40 -12.66
CA GLU A 216 -15.48 16.27 -13.30
C GLU A 216 -14.51 15.41 -14.12
N GLU A 217 -13.62 16.04 -14.89
CA GLU A 217 -12.57 15.35 -15.63
C GLU A 217 -11.62 14.57 -14.69
N GLU A 218 -11.20 15.20 -13.58
CA GLU A 218 -10.36 14.57 -12.56
C GLU A 218 -11.06 13.41 -11.84
N ARG A 219 -12.37 13.52 -11.57
CA ARG A 219 -13.17 12.40 -11.06
C ARG A 219 -13.21 11.25 -12.05
N ALA A 220 -13.41 11.53 -13.33
CA ALA A 220 -13.40 10.50 -14.37
C ALA A 220 -12.03 9.83 -14.51
N MET A 221 -10.93 10.60 -14.43
CA MET A 221 -9.56 10.06 -14.41
C MET A 221 -9.35 9.13 -13.22
N LYS A 222 -9.71 9.57 -12.00
CA LYS A 222 -9.64 8.74 -10.79
C LYS A 222 -10.51 7.48 -10.90
N GLY A 223 -11.73 7.62 -11.43
CA GLY A 223 -12.63 6.49 -11.68
C GLY A 223 -11.99 5.41 -12.57
N ARG A 224 -11.40 5.82 -13.70
CA ARG A 224 -10.65 4.91 -14.57
C ARG A 224 -9.44 4.30 -13.85
N ALA A 225 -8.64 5.11 -13.17
CA ALA A 225 -7.44 4.63 -12.48
C ALA A 225 -7.74 3.60 -11.37
N PHE A 226 -8.73 3.86 -10.52
CA PHE A 226 -9.15 2.92 -9.46
C PHE A 226 -9.93 1.70 -10.00
N SER A 227 -10.45 1.77 -11.22
CA SER A 227 -11.02 0.60 -11.91
C SER A 227 -9.97 -0.32 -12.52
N HIS A 228 -8.72 0.13 -12.64
CA HIS A 228 -7.63 -0.70 -13.15
C HIS A 228 -7.46 -1.98 -12.33
N ARG A 229 -7.17 -3.09 -13.00
CA ARG A 229 -6.93 -4.38 -12.37
C ARG A 229 -5.69 -5.00 -12.98
N SER A 230 -4.63 -5.08 -12.19
CA SER A 230 -3.43 -5.86 -12.52
C SER A 230 -3.35 -7.14 -11.69
N ALA A 231 -2.50 -8.06 -12.15
CA ALA A 231 -2.08 -9.21 -11.36
C ALA A 231 -1.28 -8.77 -10.14
N TRP A 232 -1.17 -9.66 -9.15
CA TRP A 232 -0.39 -9.46 -7.94
C TRP A 232 1.06 -9.05 -8.26
N ALA A 233 1.45 -7.85 -7.84
CA ALA A 233 2.79 -7.31 -8.08
C ALA A 233 3.71 -7.41 -6.86
N PHE A 234 3.18 -7.67 -5.66
CA PHE A 234 3.98 -7.73 -4.44
C PHE A 234 5.06 -8.81 -4.52
N THR A 235 6.20 -8.47 -3.94
CA THR A 235 7.35 -9.35 -3.70
C THR A 235 7.76 -9.22 -2.24
N ASN A 236 8.80 -9.93 -1.84
CA ASN A 236 9.47 -9.69 -0.57
C ASN A 236 10.27 -8.37 -0.49
N GLU A 237 10.20 -7.47 -1.47
CA GLU A 237 10.85 -6.16 -1.39
C GLU A 237 9.85 -5.03 -1.13
N LEU A 238 10.09 -4.28 -0.06
CA LEU A 238 9.38 -3.05 0.29
C LEU A 238 10.37 -1.89 0.50
N SER A 239 9.86 -0.66 0.45
CA SER A 239 10.66 0.52 0.75
C SER A 239 9.87 1.54 1.54
N HIS A 240 10.54 2.25 2.43
CA HIS A 240 9.98 3.41 3.07
C HIS A 240 9.77 4.48 1.98
N PRO A 241 8.65 5.21 1.97
CA PRO A 241 8.31 6.14 0.89
C PRO A 241 9.17 7.42 0.88
N ARG A 242 9.99 7.61 1.91
CA ARG A 242 10.79 8.82 2.17
C ARG A 242 12.16 8.46 2.72
N ASP A 243 13.11 9.36 2.56
CA ASP A 243 14.47 9.33 3.10
C ASP A 243 14.54 9.58 4.62
N MET A 244 13.44 10.04 5.23
CA MET A 244 13.29 10.26 6.67
C MET A 244 11.93 9.74 7.18
N HIS A 245 11.89 9.34 8.47
CA HIS A 245 10.64 8.96 9.14
C HIS A 245 10.22 10.03 10.14
N TYR A 246 9.35 10.94 9.71
CA TYR A 246 8.69 11.91 10.59
C TYR A 246 7.24 12.06 10.14
N ILE A 247 6.31 11.63 10.97
CA ILE A 247 4.86 11.73 10.70
C ILE A 247 4.36 13.07 11.23
N THR A 248 3.72 13.87 10.38
CA THR A 248 3.09 15.15 10.76
C THR A 248 1.59 15.00 10.99
N SER A 249 0.95 14.02 10.34
CA SER A 249 -0.47 13.71 10.50
C SER A 249 -0.68 12.21 10.41
N PRO A 250 -1.09 11.53 11.50
CA PRO A 250 -1.30 10.09 11.49
C PRO A 250 -2.52 9.68 10.66
N PHE A 251 -2.57 8.40 10.31
CA PHE A 251 -3.72 7.81 9.62
C PHE A 251 -5.00 7.92 10.44
N TYR A 252 -6.09 8.25 9.74
CA TYR A 252 -7.44 8.41 10.26
C TYR A 252 -7.61 9.48 11.34
N ALA A 253 -6.63 10.37 11.51
CA ALA A 253 -6.77 11.53 12.36
C ALA A 253 -7.96 12.37 11.93
N SER A 254 -8.83 12.75 12.86
CA SER A 254 -9.92 13.68 12.55
C SER A 254 -9.49 15.12 12.79
N ARG A 255 -9.99 16.02 11.96
CA ARG A 255 -9.77 17.47 12.06
C ARG A 255 -11.10 18.18 12.03
N LEU A 256 -11.26 19.19 12.86
CA LEU A 256 -12.38 20.13 12.75
C LEU A 256 -11.98 21.29 11.85
N ASN A 257 -12.56 21.33 10.65
CA ASN A 257 -12.33 22.40 9.70
C ASN A 257 -13.37 23.51 9.95
N GLN A 258 -12.90 24.64 10.46
CA GLN A 258 -13.73 25.83 10.59
C GLN A 258 -14.06 26.37 9.20
N ARG A 259 -15.36 26.50 8.92
CA ARG A 259 -15.85 27.11 7.67
C ARG A 259 -16.25 28.56 7.95
N TYR A 260 -16.10 29.41 6.96
CA TYR A 260 -16.62 30.78 7.01
C TYR A 260 -17.08 31.20 5.61
N LYS A 261 -17.97 32.19 5.57
CA LYS A 261 -18.27 32.95 4.36
C LYS A 261 -17.60 34.31 4.48
N ASP A 262 -16.96 34.77 3.41
CA ASP A 262 -16.44 36.13 3.32
C ASP A 262 -17.32 36.94 2.36
N GLU A 263 -18.09 37.86 2.90
CA GLU A 263 -18.97 38.76 2.15
C GLU A 263 -18.45 40.19 2.30
N GLY A 264 -17.65 40.65 1.32
CA GLY A 264 -17.13 42.02 1.31
C GLY A 264 -16.17 42.34 2.46
N GLY A 265 -15.38 41.37 2.95
CA GLY A 265 -14.43 41.56 4.05
C GLY A 265 -15.00 41.22 5.43
N LYS A 266 -16.29 40.90 5.53
CA LYS A 266 -16.91 40.39 6.76
C LYS A 266 -16.96 38.86 6.75
N ARG A 267 -16.27 38.24 7.70
CA ARG A 267 -16.28 36.78 7.90
C ARG A 267 -17.43 36.34 8.80
N THR A 268 -18.29 35.47 8.29
CA THR A 268 -19.33 34.78 9.08
C THR A 268 -18.95 33.32 9.27
N TYR A 269 -18.70 32.91 10.51
CA TYR A 269 -18.30 31.54 10.86
C TYR A 269 -19.49 30.57 10.78
N LEU A 270 -19.28 29.42 10.17
CA LEU A 270 -20.24 28.32 10.06
C LEU A 270 -19.86 27.19 11.04
N PRO A 271 -20.77 26.26 11.37
CA PRO A 271 -20.42 25.08 12.15
C PRO A 271 -19.20 24.34 11.54
N PRO A 272 -18.22 23.93 12.37
CA PRO A 272 -17.05 23.23 11.87
C PRO A 272 -17.46 21.89 11.26
N VAL A 273 -16.78 21.50 10.19
CA VAL A 273 -16.99 20.19 9.55
C VAL A 273 -15.85 19.28 9.91
N ARG A 274 -16.18 18.08 10.39
CA ARG A 274 -15.20 17.04 10.68
C ARG A 274 -14.68 16.45 9.36
N SER A 275 -13.37 16.46 9.17
CA SER A 275 -12.67 15.78 8.09
C SER A 275 -11.82 14.65 8.67
N ILE A 276 -11.73 13.53 7.95
CA ILE A 276 -10.92 12.37 8.34
C ILE A 276 -9.74 12.26 7.39
N HIS A 277 -8.55 12.14 7.96
CA HIS A 277 -7.33 11.96 7.20
C HIS A 277 -7.19 10.52 6.70
N ARG A 278 -7.56 10.25 5.44
CA ARG A 278 -7.59 8.90 4.85
C ARG A 278 -6.23 8.39 4.33
N GLY A 279 -5.16 9.04 4.74
CA GLY A 279 -3.78 8.68 4.45
C GLY A 279 -2.89 9.07 5.64
N LEU A 280 -1.60 9.21 5.41
CA LEU A 280 -0.58 9.54 6.40
C LEU A 280 0.35 10.61 5.82
N ASP A 281 0.66 11.63 6.61
CA ASP A 281 1.52 12.71 6.16
C ASP A 281 2.93 12.53 6.72
N PHE A 282 3.90 12.50 5.82
CA PHE A 282 5.32 12.57 6.15
C PHE A 282 5.86 13.98 5.95
N ARG A 283 6.66 14.45 6.90
CA ARG A 283 7.41 15.69 6.74
C ARG A 283 8.33 15.60 5.52
N GLY A 284 8.40 16.70 4.77
CA GLY A 284 9.38 16.87 3.71
C GLY A 284 9.44 18.33 3.27
N VAL A 285 10.62 18.77 2.86
CA VAL A 285 10.77 20.05 2.15
C VAL A 285 10.50 19.82 0.67
N THR A 286 10.08 20.86 -0.05
CA THR A 286 9.94 20.80 -1.50
C THR A 286 11.22 20.29 -2.16
N GLY A 287 11.11 19.31 -3.06
CA GLY A 287 12.25 18.67 -3.72
C GLY A 287 12.78 17.41 -3.03
N ALA A 288 12.33 17.09 -1.81
CA ALA A 288 12.78 15.88 -1.12
C ALA A 288 12.23 14.60 -1.80
N PRO A 289 12.98 13.47 -1.84
CA PRO A 289 12.64 12.34 -2.71
C PRO A 289 11.48 11.47 -2.23
N ILE A 290 10.57 11.08 -3.12
CA ILE A 290 9.47 10.15 -2.84
C ILE A 290 9.74 8.82 -3.54
N PHE A 291 9.67 7.72 -2.79
CA PHE A 291 9.88 6.37 -3.31
C PHE A 291 8.60 5.54 -3.34
N ALA A 292 8.48 4.66 -4.33
CA ALA A 292 7.42 3.66 -4.35
C ALA A 292 7.57 2.69 -3.16
N ILE A 293 6.50 2.49 -2.39
CA ILE A 293 6.51 1.64 -1.19
C ILE A 293 6.63 0.15 -1.52
N ALA A 294 6.13 -0.25 -2.69
CA ALA A 294 6.05 -1.61 -3.19
C ALA A 294 6.09 -1.61 -4.73
N PRO A 295 6.45 -2.72 -5.38
CA PRO A 295 6.38 -2.85 -6.84
C PRO A 295 4.93 -2.75 -7.37
N GLY A 296 4.75 -2.22 -8.57
CA GLY A 296 3.42 -2.07 -9.17
C GLY A 296 3.45 -1.34 -10.51
N THR A 297 2.26 -0.97 -11.01
CA THR A 297 2.08 -0.21 -12.26
C THR A 297 1.49 1.16 -11.96
N VAL A 298 2.06 2.22 -12.53
CA VAL A 298 1.51 3.57 -12.41
C VAL A 298 0.24 3.68 -13.25
N VAL A 299 -0.88 3.95 -12.60
CA VAL A 299 -2.21 4.06 -13.24
C VAL A 299 -2.74 5.49 -13.29
N LEU A 300 -2.08 6.42 -12.59
CA LEU A 300 -2.36 7.85 -12.61
C LEU A 300 -1.07 8.61 -12.28
N ALA A 301 -0.77 9.65 -13.03
CA ALA A 301 0.36 10.56 -12.81
C ALA A 301 -0.05 11.93 -13.37
N HIS A 302 -0.66 12.79 -12.54
CA HIS A 302 -1.24 14.05 -13.01
C HIS A 302 -1.29 15.14 -11.93
N ASP A 303 -1.34 16.41 -12.34
CA ASP A 303 -1.64 17.52 -11.43
C ASP A 303 -3.16 17.65 -11.24
N MET A 304 -3.63 17.41 -10.02
CA MET A 304 -5.04 17.48 -9.65
C MET A 304 -5.34 18.67 -8.76
N HIS A 305 -6.59 19.12 -8.77
CA HIS A 305 -6.99 20.30 -8.01
C HIS A 305 -6.74 20.12 -6.51
N PHE A 306 -7.22 19.04 -5.90
CA PHE A 306 -7.07 18.83 -4.45
C PHE A 306 -5.79 18.08 -4.09
N GLU A 307 -5.48 17.02 -4.83
CA GLU A 307 -4.31 16.18 -4.55
C GLU A 307 -3.00 16.82 -5.01
N GLY A 308 -3.02 17.87 -5.83
CA GLY A 308 -1.82 18.42 -6.46
C GLY A 308 -1.18 17.42 -7.40
N GLY A 309 0.15 17.42 -7.50
CA GLY A 309 0.89 16.36 -8.17
C GLY A 309 0.58 15.02 -7.52
N PHE A 310 -0.10 14.14 -8.25
CA PHE A 310 -0.63 12.88 -7.75
C PHE A 310 -0.18 11.70 -8.61
N THR A 311 0.51 10.77 -7.96
CA THR A 311 0.86 9.45 -8.51
C THR A 311 0.02 8.38 -7.83
N LEU A 312 -0.64 7.51 -8.60
CA LEU A 312 -1.34 6.31 -8.11
C LEU A 312 -0.68 5.07 -8.71
N VAL A 313 -0.29 4.12 -7.86
CA VAL A 313 0.31 2.84 -8.25
C VAL A 313 -0.65 1.71 -7.90
N ASP A 314 -0.97 0.87 -8.88
CA ASP A 314 -1.69 -0.39 -8.71
C ASP A 314 -0.69 -1.52 -8.43
N HIS A 315 -0.88 -2.22 -7.30
CA HIS A 315 -0.06 -3.35 -6.86
C HIS A 315 -0.72 -4.70 -7.16
N GLY A 316 -1.88 -4.68 -7.83
CA GLY A 316 -2.69 -5.85 -8.14
C GLY A 316 -3.77 -6.12 -7.10
N ASN A 317 -4.74 -6.96 -7.47
CA ASN A 317 -5.83 -7.40 -6.58
C ASN A 317 -6.63 -6.25 -5.92
N GLY A 318 -6.70 -5.09 -6.58
CA GLY A 318 -7.40 -3.91 -6.08
C GLY A 318 -6.67 -3.18 -4.95
N ILE A 319 -5.35 -3.34 -4.86
CA ILE A 319 -4.49 -2.68 -3.87
C ILE A 319 -3.76 -1.53 -4.54
N PHE A 320 -3.93 -0.33 -4.01
CA PHE A 320 -3.36 0.89 -4.59
C PHE A 320 -2.60 1.69 -3.55
N THR A 321 -1.50 2.33 -3.94
CA THR A 321 -0.86 3.38 -3.14
C THR A 321 -0.87 4.71 -3.88
N GLY A 322 -1.17 5.78 -3.15
CA GLY A 322 -1.29 7.14 -3.68
C GLY A 322 -0.29 8.08 -3.03
N TYR A 323 0.39 8.89 -3.85
CA TYR A 323 1.42 9.84 -3.43
C TYR A 323 1.01 11.22 -3.91
N MET A 324 0.61 12.09 -2.98
CA MET A 324 0.01 13.40 -3.30
C MET A 324 0.93 14.57 -2.95
N HIS A 325 0.52 15.74 -3.40
CA HIS A 325 1.16 17.05 -3.18
C HIS A 325 2.57 17.14 -3.76
N GLN A 326 2.86 16.34 -4.79
CA GLN A 326 4.17 16.27 -5.41
C GLN A 326 4.52 17.58 -6.12
N HIS A 327 5.77 18.04 -5.97
CA HIS A 327 6.27 19.17 -6.75
C HIS A 327 6.63 18.75 -8.18
N ARG A 328 7.16 17.54 -8.31
CA ARG A 328 7.52 16.91 -9.59
C ARG A 328 7.16 15.44 -9.54
N ILE A 329 6.62 14.95 -10.66
CA ILE A 329 6.34 13.53 -10.89
C ILE A 329 7.43 13.01 -11.84
N HIS A 330 8.10 11.91 -11.47
CA HIS A 330 9.20 11.32 -12.25
C HIS A 330 8.78 10.08 -13.06
N VAL A 331 7.50 9.70 -12.98
CA VAL A 331 6.92 8.55 -13.67
C VAL A 331 5.70 8.94 -14.49
N LYS A 332 5.33 8.11 -15.45
CA LYS A 332 4.14 8.28 -16.29
C LYS A 332 3.21 7.08 -16.16
N VAL A 333 1.94 7.27 -16.54
CA VAL A 333 0.96 6.19 -16.60
C VAL A 333 1.49 5.07 -17.51
N GLY A 334 1.39 3.83 -17.06
CA GLY A 334 1.90 2.63 -17.72
C GLY A 334 3.30 2.19 -17.28
N ASP A 335 4.05 3.02 -16.55
CA ASP A 335 5.36 2.61 -16.02
C ASP A 335 5.20 1.54 -14.94
N THR A 336 6.00 0.48 -15.03
CA THR A 336 6.19 -0.46 -13.92
C THR A 336 7.26 0.09 -12.96
N VAL A 337 6.96 0.13 -11.67
CA VAL A 337 7.87 0.62 -10.63
C VAL A 337 8.30 -0.52 -9.70
N LYS A 338 9.53 -0.43 -9.18
CA LYS A 338 10.03 -1.32 -8.11
C LYS A 338 9.92 -0.64 -6.74
N ALA A 339 9.93 -1.43 -5.67
CA ALA A 339 10.08 -0.87 -4.32
C ALA A 339 11.36 -0.02 -4.23
N GLY A 340 11.24 1.18 -3.65
CA GLY A 340 12.36 2.10 -3.47
C GLY A 340 12.75 2.89 -4.72
N GLN A 341 12.08 2.69 -5.86
CA GLN A 341 12.27 3.52 -7.04
C GLN A 341 11.81 4.96 -6.74
N LEU A 342 12.60 5.95 -7.15
CA LEU A 342 12.23 7.36 -7.09
C LEU A 342 11.07 7.61 -8.07
N ILE A 343 9.95 8.13 -7.57
CA ILE A 343 8.73 8.35 -8.36
C ILE A 343 8.25 9.82 -8.36
N GLY A 344 8.74 10.62 -7.43
CA GLY A 344 8.41 12.04 -7.39
C GLY A 344 9.23 12.78 -6.35
N ASP A 345 8.99 14.08 -6.26
CA ASP A 345 9.55 14.96 -5.23
C ASP A 345 8.42 15.53 -4.39
N VAL A 346 8.66 15.64 -3.08
CA VAL A 346 7.75 16.33 -2.15
C VAL A 346 7.51 17.75 -2.64
N GLY A 347 6.29 18.22 -2.49
CA GLY A 347 5.90 19.59 -2.80
C GLY A 347 4.83 20.10 -1.86
N ALA A 348 4.21 21.19 -2.30
CA ALA A 348 3.08 21.83 -1.64
C ALA A 348 1.99 22.17 -2.68
N THR A 349 1.75 21.26 -3.62
CA THR A 349 0.74 21.42 -4.68
C THR A 349 -0.63 20.92 -4.22
N GLY A 350 -1.70 21.51 -4.74
CA GLY A 350 -3.08 21.18 -4.34
C GLY A 350 -3.48 21.77 -2.99
N MET A 351 -4.44 21.14 -2.32
CA MET A 351 -5.03 21.64 -1.08
C MET A 351 -4.18 21.28 0.14
N VAL A 352 -3.14 22.07 0.40
CA VAL A 352 -2.20 21.87 1.51
C VAL A 352 -1.93 23.15 2.29
N THR A 353 -1.37 23.03 3.49
CA THR A 353 -0.88 24.17 4.30
C THR A 353 0.64 24.32 4.29
N GLY A 354 1.36 23.41 3.64
CA GLY A 354 2.82 23.40 3.59
C GLY A 354 3.35 22.12 2.97
N ALA A 355 4.65 22.07 2.70
CA ALA A 355 5.26 20.94 2.02
C ALA A 355 5.24 19.65 2.87
N HIS A 356 4.76 18.56 2.28
CA HIS A 356 4.73 17.22 2.89
C HIS A 356 4.41 16.17 1.81
N LEU A 357 4.67 14.89 2.12
CA LEU A 357 4.10 13.78 1.36
C LEU A 357 2.84 13.30 2.07
N HIS A 358 1.70 13.36 1.40
CA HIS A 358 0.54 12.57 1.80
C HIS A 358 0.60 11.22 1.09
N LEU A 359 0.74 10.14 1.88
CA LEU A 359 0.72 8.76 1.41
C LEU A 359 -0.61 8.11 1.78
N ALA A 360 -1.27 7.48 0.82
CA ALA A 360 -2.47 6.70 1.06
C ALA A 360 -2.32 5.27 0.53
N ILE A 361 -3.05 4.34 1.13
CA ILE A 361 -3.19 2.97 0.64
C ILE A 361 -4.67 2.60 0.65
N TRP A 362 -5.11 1.92 -0.40
CA TRP A 362 -6.45 1.35 -0.48
C TRP A 362 -6.35 -0.14 -0.75
N VAL A 363 -7.18 -0.91 -0.06
CA VAL A 363 -7.40 -2.34 -0.35
C VAL A 363 -8.87 -2.49 -0.71
N GLN A 364 -9.14 -2.82 -1.97
CA GLN A 364 -10.50 -2.96 -2.50
C GLN A 364 -11.38 -1.72 -2.26
N GLY A 365 -10.78 -0.54 -2.43
CA GLY A 365 -11.45 0.76 -2.25
C GLY A 365 -11.55 1.25 -0.80
N ILE A 366 -11.09 0.48 0.19
CA ILE A 366 -11.13 0.88 1.60
C ILE A 366 -9.78 1.44 2.01
N PRO A 367 -9.71 2.65 2.60
CA PRO A 367 -8.44 3.25 3.02
C PRO A 367 -7.88 2.55 4.25
N GLY A 368 -6.58 2.27 4.22
CA GLY A 368 -5.82 1.67 5.33
C GLY A 368 -4.67 2.54 5.79
N ASP A 369 -4.04 2.15 6.90
CA ASP A 369 -2.80 2.76 7.38
C ASP A 369 -1.61 2.27 6.52
N PRO A 370 -0.96 3.14 5.71
CA PRO A 370 0.12 2.73 4.82
C PRO A 370 1.33 2.14 5.57
N LEU A 371 1.57 2.53 6.82
CA LEU A 371 2.68 1.97 7.60
C LEU A 371 2.43 0.53 8.02
N SER A 372 1.18 0.06 8.01
CA SER A 372 0.88 -1.34 8.29
C SER A 372 1.53 -2.26 7.26
N LEU A 373 1.59 -1.85 5.99
CA LEU A 373 2.23 -2.63 4.92
C LEU A 373 3.71 -2.92 5.22
N LEU A 374 4.44 -1.93 5.74
CA LEU A 374 5.87 -2.02 6.01
C LEU A 374 6.24 -2.99 7.16
N SER A 375 5.25 -3.49 7.90
CA SER A 375 5.45 -4.48 8.97
C SER A 375 5.27 -5.93 8.50
N LEU A 376 4.69 -6.12 7.31
CA LEU A 376 4.22 -7.43 6.86
C LEU A 376 5.36 -8.27 6.28
N PRO A 377 5.43 -9.56 6.61
CA PRO A 377 6.42 -10.49 6.08
C PRO A 377 6.01 -11.02 4.70
N LEU A 378 5.85 -10.14 3.71
CA LEU A 378 5.52 -10.51 2.32
C LEU A 378 6.61 -11.40 1.69
N ARG A 379 6.16 -12.31 0.82
CA ARG A 379 7.00 -13.27 0.08
C ARG A 379 7.27 -12.83 -1.35
#